data_AF-G5A203-F1
#
_entry.id   AF-G5A203-F1
#
_cell.length_a   1.000
_cell.length_b   1.000
_cell.length_c   1.000
_cell.angle_alpha   90.00
_cell.angle_beta   90.00
_cell.angle_gamma   90.00
#
_symmetry.space_group_name_H-M   'P 1'
#
loop_
_entity.id
_entity.type
_entity.pdbx_description
1 polymer ?
#
loop_
_entity_poly.entity_id
_entity_poly.type
_entity_poly.pdbx_seq_one_letter_code
_entity_poly.pdbx_strand_id
1 'polypeptide(L)'
;MARRGRRKGLVWAHFEEVLPRRNPNADSTAACKYCGKVTCGKPKRNMIPHLLQCSQAPLQVKQRWRQGLQNSTVATTITDNPLPGGERAAPTEMGSLSVTPTPAARASDAPPAEPESSPTQKERLELLKLKAKVAQYQARAMGAQLEAETLAARIKLQQDGVPNNEIE
;
A
#
# COMPACT_ATOMS: atom_id res chain seq x y z
N MET A 1 21.96 15.09 -28.70
CA MET A 1 22.25 14.09 -27.64
C MET A 1 21.02 13.89 -26.75
N ALA A 2 20.29 12.79 -26.95
CA ALA A 2 19.06 12.49 -26.21
C ALA A 2 19.38 11.93 -24.82
N ARG A 3 19.17 12.74 -23.77
CA ARG A 3 19.38 12.34 -22.37
C ARG A 3 18.24 11.40 -21.94
N ARG A 4 18.57 10.18 -21.54
CA ARG A 4 17.64 9.14 -21.06
C ARG A 4 16.75 9.70 -19.96
N GLY A 5 15.48 9.97 -20.32
CA GLY A 5 14.48 10.56 -19.44
C GLY A 5 14.06 9.59 -18.35
N ARG A 6 14.71 9.64 -17.18
CA ARG A 6 14.11 9.17 -15.93
C ARG A 6 12.79 9.94 -15.79
N ARG A 7 11.64 9.26 -15.90
CA ARG A 7 10.29 9.87 -15.97
C ARG A 7 10.19 11.03 -14.99
N LYS A 8 10.38 12.25 -15.48
CA LYS A 8 10.31 13.46 -14.66
C LYS A 8 8.84 13.55 -14.22
N GLY A 9 8.59 13.41 -12.92
CA GLY A 9 7.21 13.40 -12.39
C GLY A 9 6.42 14.64 -12.80
N LEU A 10 5.08 14.58 -12.75
CA LEU A 10 4.15 15.61 -13.27
C LEU A 10 4.50 17.06 -12.86
N VAL A 11 5.07 17.26 -11.67
CA VAL A 11 5.54 18.57 -11.18
C VAL A 11 6.54 19.21 -12.14
N TRP A 12 7.44 18.43 -12.73
CA TRP A 12 8.51 18.91 -13.61
C TRP A 12 8.03 19.51 -14.92
N ALA A 13 6.75 19.34 -15.30
CA ALA A 13 6.19 20.06 -16.44
C ALA A 13 6.21 21.59 -16.21
N HIS A 14 6.13 22.02 -14.96
CA HIS A 14 6.02 23.42 -14.54
C HIS A 14 7.35 24.03 -14.06
N PHE A 15 8.42 23.26 -14.09
CA PHE A 15 9.74 23.69 -13.65
C PHE A 15 10.81 23.38 -14.70
N GLU A 16 11.83 24.21 -14.74
CA GLU A 16 13.02 24.01 -15.55
C GLU A 16 14.20 23.67 -14.66
N GLU A 17 15.02 22.71 -15.08
CA GLU A 17 16.20 22.29 -14.32
C GLU A 17 17.34 23.28 -14.59
N VAL A 18 17.68 24.10 -13.59
CA VAL A 18 18.66 25.19 -13.75
C VAL A 18 20.09 24.67 -13.58
N LEU A 19 20.29 23.74 -12.63
CA LEU A 19 21.59 23.16 -12.36
C LEU A 19 21.51 21.65 -12.56
N PRO A 20 22.41 21.06 -13.38
CA PRO A 20 22.50 19.63 -13.49
C PRO A 20 22.87 19.05 -12.13
N ARG A 21 22.18 17.99 -11.71
CA ARG A 21 22.54 17.25 -10.51
C ARG A 21 24.00 16.81 -10.59
N ARG A 22 24.84 17.27 -9.67
CA ARG A 22 26.22 16.77 -9.53
C ARG A 22 26.25 15.27 -9.20
N ASN A 23 25.29 14.80 -8.39
CA ASN A 23 25.17 13.41 -7.94
C ASN A 23 23.72 12.91 -8.06
N PRO A 24 23.47 11.60 -8.22
CA PRO A 24 22.12 11.04 -8.27
C PRO A 24 21.33 11.26 -6.97
N ASN A 25 22.04 11.38 -5.84
CA ASN A 25 21.47 11.63 -4.51
C ASN A 25 21.37 13.12 -4.18
N ALA A 26 21.95 14.00 -5.00
CA ALA A 26 21.86 15.44 -4.77
C ALA A 26 20.42 15.93 -5.05
N ASP A 27 20.01 16.93 -4.28
CA ASP A 27 18.76 17.62 -4.49
C ASP A 27 18.70 18.25 -5.88
N SER A 28 17.51 18.20 -6.49
CA SER A 28 17.27 18.88 -7.75
C SER A 28 17.13 20.37 -7.51
N THR A 29 17.82 21.18 -8.31
CA THR A 29 17.59 22.62 -8.36
C THR A 29 16.79 22.95 -9.61
N ALA A 30 15.61 23.55 -9.41
CA ALA A 30 14.68 23.84 -10.48
C ALA A 30 14.07 25.24 -10.35
N ALA A 31 13.99 25.97 -11.45
CA ALA A 31 13.30 27.25 -11.56
C ALA A 31 11.84 27.05 -11.95
N CYS A 32 10.96 27.79 -11.29
CA CYS A 32 9.56 27.86 -11.68
C CYS A 32 9.42 28.59 -13.02
N LYS A 33 8.73 27.99 -13.99
CA LYS A 33 8.51 28.60 -15.32
C LYS A 33 7.65 29.88 -15.28
N TYR A 34 6.92 30.10 -14.18
CA TYR A 34 5.95 31.20 -14.07
C TYR A 34 6.52 32.44 -13.38
N CYS A 35 7.33 32.25 -12.34
CA CYS A 35 7.90 33.39 -11.58
C CYS A 35 9.43 33.43 -11.59
N GLY A 36 10.10 32.47 -12.25
CA GLY A 36 11.55 32.37 -12.29
C GLY A 36 12.21 32.02 -10.96
N LYS A 37 11.44 31.88 -9.86
CA LYS A 37 12.01 31.58 -8.54
C LYS A 37 12.65 30.20 -8.55
N VAL A 38 13.90 30.15 -8.11
CA VAL A 38 14.67 28.91 -7.96
C VAL A 38 14.25 28.22 -6.67
N THR A 39 13.94 26.94 -6.78
CA THR A 39 13.64 26.05 -5.67
C THR A 39 14.59 24.85 -5.72
N CYS A 40 15.23 24.54 -4.59
CA CYS A 40 16.07 23.36 -4.44
C CYS A 40 15.33 22.32 -3.58
N GLY A 41 15.61 21.03 -3.79
CA GLY A 41 15.13 19.96 -2.92
C GLY A 41 14.13 19.00 -3.56
N LYS A 42 13.41 18.27 -2.70
CA LYS A 42 12.45 17.25 -3.12
C LYS A 42 11.18 17.91 -3.72
N PRO A 43 10.65 17.41 -4.85
CA PRO A 43 9.49 18.01 -5.51
C PRO A 43 8.27 18.18 -4.60
N LYS A 44 7.96 17.17 -3.77
CA LYS A 44 6.83 17.21 -2.85
C LYS A 44 6.95 18.28 -1.75
N ARG A 45 8.17 18.57 -1.29
CA ARG A 45 8.41 19.49 -0.16
C ARG A 45 8.56 20.94 -0.59
N ASN A 46 9.17 21.19 -1.75
CA ASN A 46 9.56 22.55 -2.13
C ASN A 46 8.90 23.02 -3.43
N MET A 47 8.77 22.15 -4.43
CA MET A 47 8.21 22.52 -5.74
C MET A 47 6.67 22.61 -5.71
N ILE A 48 5.98 21.62 -5.12
CA ILE A 48 4.51 21.64 -5.01
C ILE A 48 3.98 22.83 -4.20
N PRO A 49 4.46 23.13 -2.98
CA PRO A 49 3.94 24.28 -2.23
C PRO A 49 4.27 25.60 -2.92
N HIS A 50 5.43 25.70 -3.59
CA HIS A 50 5.72 26.87 -4.40
C HIS A 50 4.72 27.05 -5.55
N LEU A 51 4.33 26.00 -6.28
CA LEU A 51 3.29 26.12 -7.32
C LEU A 51 1.94 26.58 -6.77
N LEU A 52 1.57 26.14 -5.57
CA LEU A 52 0.32 26.54 -4.91
C LEU A 52 0.35 28.02 -4.49
N GLN A 53 1.52 28.50 -4.05
CA GLN A 53 1.72 29.88 -3.57
C GLN A 53 2.16 30.87 -4.65
N CYS A 54 2.61 30.39 -5.82
CA CYS A 54 3.12 31.24 -6.90
C CYS A 54 2.00 32.14 -7.46
N SER A 55 2.18 33.46 -7.41
CA SER A 55 1.21 34.42 -7.95
C SER A 55 1.00 34.25 -9.46
N GLN A 56 2.07 33.98 -10.19
CA GLN A 56 2.09 33.87 -11.65
C GLN A 56 1.64 32.49 -12.18
N ALA A 57 1.41 31.51 -11.32
CA ALA A 57 1.01 30.17 -11.76
C ALA A 57 -0.49 30.14 -12.17
N PRO A 58 -0.84 29.54 -13.32
CA PRO A 58 -2.22 29.44 -13.78
C PRO A 58 -3.12 28.73 -12.76
N LEU A 59 -4.34 29.23 -12.59
CA LEU A 59 -5.31 28.69 -11.64
C LEU A 59 -5.59 27.20 -11.86
N GLN A 60 -5.62 26.74 -13.12
CA GLN A 60 -5.81 25.33 -13.46
C GLN A 60 -4.70 24.44 -12.89
N VAL A 61 -3.46 24.92 -12.89
CA VAL A 61 -2.31 24.19 -12.32
C VAL A 61 -2.46 24.13 -10.80
N LYS A 62 -2.81 25.25 -10.15
CA LYS A 62 -3.05 25.30 -8.70
C LYS A 62 -4.19 24.36 -8.28
N GLN A 63 -5.29 24.33 -9.03
CA GLN A 63 -6.43 23.46 -8.75
C GLN A 63 -6.07 21.98 -8.87
N ARG A 64 -5.33 21.58 -9.91
CA ARG A 64 -4.87 20.19 -10.08
C ARG A 64 -4.05 19.71 -8.89
N TRP A 65 -3.16 20.54 -8.35
CA TRP A 65 -2.36 20.19 -7.18
C TRP A 65 -3.16 20.21 -5.87
N ARG A 66 -4.15 21.09 -5.75
CA ARG A 66 -5.08 21.12 -4.60
C ARG A 66 -5.98 19.88 -4.56
N GLN A 67 -6.56 19.49 -5.70
CA GLN A 67 -7.41 18.31 -5.82
C GLN A 67 -6.62 17.01 -5.66
N GLY A 68 -5.41 16.92 -6.22
CA GLY A 68 -4.55 15.75 -6.05
C GLY A 68 -4.12 15.50 -4.60
N LEU A 69 -4.11 16.53 -3.74
CA LEU A 69 -3.84 16.38 -2.31
C LEU A 69 -5.08 15.90 -1.53
N GLN A 70 -6.28 16.35 -1.93
CA GLN A 70 -7.54 15.95 -1.28
C GLN A 70 -8.00 14.54 -1.68
N ASN A 71 -7.72 14.10 -2.90
CA ASN A 71 -8.08 12.75 -3.37
C ASN A 71 -7.24 11.63 -2.75
N SER A 72 -6.19 11.95 -1.96
CA SER A 72 -5.49 10.95 -1.14
C SER A 72 -6.09 10.77 0.26
N THR A 73 -7.10 11.56 0.65
CA THR A 73 -7.71 11.52 1.99
C THR A 73 -9.16 11.02 1.98
N VAL A 74 -9.81 10.92 0.81
CA VAL A 74 -11.20 10.45 0.70
C VAL A 74 -11.24 9.01 0.16
N ALA A 75 -10.82 8.05 0.99
CA ALA A 75 -11.09 6.63 0.78
C ALA A 75 -11.28 5.93 2.12
N THR A 76 -12.05 6.53 3.04
CA THR A 76 -12.58 5.84 4.22
C THR A 76 -13.85 6.56 4.66
N THR A 77 -14.92 6.41 3.89
CA THR A 77 -16.28 6.59 4.41
C THR A 77 -16.86 5.19 4.54
N ILE A 78 -16.71 4.66 5.75
CA ILE A 78 -17.44 3.49 6.25
C ILE A 78 -18.90 3.92 6.29
N THR A 79 -19.72 3.31 5.44
CA THR A 79 -21.17 3.45 5.48
C THR A 79 -21.67 2.65 6.68
N ASP A 80 -22.11 3.42 7.67
CA ASP A 80 -22.90 3.06 8.84
C ASP A 80 -24.24 2.42 8.44
N ASN A 81 -24.58 1.24 9.01
CA ASN A 81 -25.92 0.87 9.53
C ASN A 81 -26.00 -0.61 10.01
N PRO A 82 -26.97 -1.01 10.84
CA PRO A 82 -26.72 -1.45 12.22
C PRO A 82 -27.00 -2.94 12.51
N LEU A 83 -26.44 -3.42 13.64
CA LEU A 83 -26.80 -4.69 14.28
C LEU A 83 -28.29 -4.75 14.67
N PRO A 84 -28.89 -5.95 14.59
CA PRO A 84 -29.28 -6.67 15.80
C PRO A 84 -28.66 -8.09 15.76
N GLY A 85 -28.00 -8.57 16.81
CA GLY A 85 -28.63 -8.90 18.08
C GLY A 85 -29.26 -10.29 17.97
N GLY A 86 -28.47 -11.35 18.23
CA GLY A 86 -28.95 -12.73 18.20
C GLY A 86 -27.94 -13.68 18.84
N GLU A 87 -28.41 -14.40 19.85
CA GLU A 87 -27.65 -14.99 20.94
C GLU A 87 -27.07 -16.39 20.64
N ARG A 88 -25.86 -16.61 21.17
CA ARG A 88 -25.32 -17.83 21.82
C ARG A 88 -26.15 -19.14 21.74
N ALA A 89 -25.55 -20.20 21.19
CA ALA A 89 -25.27 -21.50 21.87
C ALA A 89 -24.78 -22.59 20.88
N ALA A 90 -23.74 -23.33 21.27
CA ALA A 90 -23.37 -24.66 20.74
C ALA A 90 -24.09 -25.75 21.58
N PRO A 91 -23.83 -27.08 21.47
CA PRO A 91 -23.24 -27.96 20.42
C PRO A 91 -24.16 -29.20 20.16
N THR A 92 -23.62 -30.33 19.66
CA THR A 92 -24.12 -31.75 19.71
C THR A 92 -24.51 -32.32 18.33
N GLU A 93 -23.65 -33.07 17.63
CA GLU A 93 -23.31 -34.53 17.70
C GLU A 93 -24.22 -35.46 16.87
N MET A 94 -23.55 -36.27 16.03
CA MET A 94 -23.82 -37.65 15.57
C MET A 94 -25.13 -38.04 14.82
N GLY A 95 -24.94 -38.81 13.73
CA GLY A 95 -25.67 -40.09 13.58
C GLY A 95 -26.39 -40.41 12.25
N SER A 96 -25.79 -41.33 11.49
CA SER A 96 -26.38 -42.45 10.71
C SER A 96 -27.60 -42.33 9.77
N LEU A 97 -27.32 -42.62 8.49
CA LEU A 97 -27.87 -43.65 7.57
C LEU A 97 -29.37 -44.05 7.61
N SER A 98 -30.07 -43.87 6.47
CA SER A 98 -30.67 -44.94 5.60
C SER A 98 -32.09 -44.68 5.02
N VAL A 99 -32.15 -44.77 3.67
CA VAL A 99 -33.15 -45.39 2.76
C VAL A 99 -34.59 -44.80 2.56
N THR A 100 -34.88 -44.55 1.27
CA THR A 100 -36.08 -44.23 0.43
C THR A 100 -37.46 -44.84 0.82
N PRO A 101 -38.66 -44.43 0.27
CA PRO A 101 -38.94 -43.84 -1.07
C PRO A 101 -40.05 -42.72 -1.21
N THR A 102 -40.04 -42.08 -2.39
CA THR A 102 -41.04 -41.22 -3.09
C THR A 102 -42.48 -41.82 -3.07
N PRO A 103 -43.62 -41.08 -3.24
CA PRO A 103 -43.77 -39.92 -4.14
C PRO A 103 -44.82 -38.81 -3.81
N ALA A 104 -44.85 -37.85 -4.74
CA ALA A 104 -45.97 -36.98 -5.13
C ALA A 104 -46.10 -35.60 -4.45
N ALA A 105 -45.64 -34.61 -5.22
CA ALA A 105 -46.29 -33.33 -5.47
C ALA A 105 -46.63 -32.45 -4.26
N ARG A 106 -45.84 -31.39 -4.08
CA ARG A 106 -46.37 -30.01 -4.03
C ARG A 106 -45.23 -28.99 -4.08
N ALA A 107 -45.57 -27.88 -4.73
CA ALA A 107 -44.73 -26.73 -5.09
C ALA A 107 -43.53 -26.47 -4.16
N SER A 108 -42.33 -26.56 -4.72
CA SER A 108 -41.12 -26.00 -4.11
C SER A 108 -41.22 -24.47 -4.17
N ASP A 109 -41.60 -23.87 -3.06
CA ASP A 109 -41.17 -22.52 -2.70
C ASP A 109 -39.71 -22.66 -2.23
N ALA A 110 -38.77 -22.43 -3.15
CA ALA A 110 -37.35 -22.40 -2.86
C ALA A 110 -36.90 -20.93 -2.82
N PRO A 111 -36.27 -20.44 -1.73
CA PRO A 111 -35.72 -19.11 -1.72
C PRO A 111 -34.59 -18.99 -2.77
N PRO A 112 -34.42 -17.80 -3.40
CA PRO A 112 -33.51 -17.62 -4.51
C PRO A 112 -32.08 -17.98 -4.08
N ALA A 113 -31.45 -18.86 -4.85
CA ALA A 113 -30.04 -19.16 -4.74
C ALA A 113 -29.24 -17.86 -4.70
N GLU A 114 -28.48 -17.67 -3.62
CA GLU A 114 -27.45 -16.64 -3.55
C GLU A 114 -26.55 -16.77 -4.79
N PRO A 115 -26.23 -15.67 -5.49
CA PRO A 115 -25.20 -15.72 -6.50
C PRO A 115 -23.86 -15.93 -5.78
N GLU A 116 -23.45 -17.18 -5.62
CA GLU A 116 -22.07 -17.52 -5.28
C GLU A 116 -21.18 -16.95 -6.38
N SER A 117 -20.72 -15.71 -6.21
CA SER A 117 -19.78 -15.07 -7.11
C SER A 117 -18.45 -15.78 -6.91
N SER A 118 -18.28 -16.89 -7.62
CA SER A 118 -17.01 -17.58 -7.71
C SER A 118 -15.97 -16.56 -8.17
N PRO A 119 -14.87 -16.35 -7.42
CA PRO A 119 -13.88 -15.35 -7.78
C PRO A 119 -13.38 -15.66 -9.18
N THR A 120 -13.39 -14.64 -10.02
CA THR A 120 -12.91 -14.76 -11.40
C THR A 120 -11.46 -15.25 -11.39
N GLN A 121 -11.04 -15.92 -12.46
CA GLN A 121 -9.66 -16.41 -12.59
C GLN A 121 -8.63 -15.30 -12.36
N LYS A 122 -8.96 -14.06 -12.74
CA LYS A 122 -8.14 -12.87 -12.53
C LYS A 122 -8.00 -12.52 -11.06
N GLU A 123 -9.09 -12.50 -10.30
CA GLU A 123 -9.08 -12.21 -8.86
C GLU A 123 -8.29 -13.28 -8.09
N ARG A 124 -8.44 -14.55 -8.48
CA ARG A 124 -7.66 -15.65 -7.88
C ARG A 124 -6.16 -15.48 -8.11
N LEU A 125 -5.76 -15.04 -9.31
CA LEU A 125 -4.36 -14.76 -9.63
C LEU A 125 -3.81 -13.55 -8.86
N GLU A 126 -4.59 -12.48 -8.74
CA GLU A 126 -4.22 -11.30 -7.97
C GLU A 126 -4.06 -11.64 -6.48
N LEU A 127 -4.98 -12.43 -5.92
CA LEU A 127 -4.88 -12.92 -4.56
C LEU A 127 -3.63 -13.77 -4.34
N LEU A 128 -3.29 -14.65 -5.29
CA LEU A 128 -2.07 -15.47 -5.20
C LEU A 128 -0.81 -14.60 -5.18
N LYS A 129 -0.75 -13.58 -6.05
CA LYS A 129 0.36 -12.61 -6.09
C LYS A 129 0.48 -11.83 -4.79
N LEU A 130 -0.65 -11.44 -4.20
CA LEU A 130 -0.67 -10.74 -2.92
C LEU A 130 -0.17 -11.65 -1.79
N LYS A 131 -0.65 -12.90 -1.72
CA LYS A 131 -0.19 -13.90 -0.75
C LYS A 131 1.32 -14.14 -0.85
N ALA A 132 1.85 -14.25 -2.07
CA ALA A 132 3.29 -14.41 -2.28
C ALA A 132 4.10 -13.20 -1.76
N LYS A 133 3.60 -11.97 -1.97
CA LYS A 133 4.25 -10.77 -1.41
C LYS A 133 4.21 -10.75 0.11
N VAL A 134 3.08 -11.12 0.72
CA VAL A 134 2.95 -11.19 2.18
C VAL A 134 3.95 -12.19 2.75
N ALA A 135 4.02 -13.39 2.16
CA ALA A 135 5.00 -14.40 2.58
C ALA A 135 6.44 -13.91 2.46
N GLN A 136 6.78 -13.18 1.39
CA GLN A 136 8.11 -12.58 1.22
C GLN A 136 8.42 -11.55 2.32
N TYR A 137 7.47 -10.68 2.65
CA TYR A 137 7.65 -9.72 3.75
C TYR A 137 7.79 -10.41 5.10
N GLN A 138 6.98 -11.44 5.36
CA GLN A 138 7.07 -12.24 6.58
C GLN A 138 8.43 -12.93 6.70
N ALA A 139 8.92 -13.57 5.63
CA ALA A 139 10.25 -14.19 5.62
C ALA A 139 11.37 -13.17 5.89
N ARG A 140 11.30 -11.99 5.27
CA ARG A 140 12.27 -10.91 5.54
C ARG A 140 12.18 -10.40 6.99
N ALA A 141 10.98 -10.29 7.54
CA ALA A 141 10.77 -9.86 8.92
C ALA A 141 11.37 -10.87 9.91
N MET A 142 11.14 -12.17 9.70
CA MET A 142 11.73 -13.24 10.51
C MET A 142 13.26 -13.25 10.41
N GLY A 143 13.81 -13.09 9.20
CA GLY A 143 15.27 -12.99 9.01
C GLY A 143 15.88 -11.80 9.78
N ALA A 144 15.24 -10.63 9.71
CA ALA A 144 15.67 -9.46 10.45
C ALA A 144 15.57 -9.64 11.98
N GLN A 145 14.56 -10.37 12.47
CA GLN A 145 14.44 -10.70 13.89
C GLN A 145 15.57 -11.63 14.34
N LEU A 146 15.88 -12.68 13.57
CA LEU A 146 16.98 -13.60 13.86
C LEU A 146 18.33 -12.86 13.88
N GLU A 147 18.57 -11.98 12.91
CA GLU A 147 19.77 -11.15 12.86
C GLU A 147 19.87 -10.22 14.09
N ALA A 148 18.75 -9.61 14.49
CA ALA A 148 18.71 -8.74 15.66
C ALA A 148 18.97 -9.53 16.96
N GLU A 149 18.39 -10.72 17.11
CA GLU A 149 18.64 -11.61 18.25
C GLU A 149 20.09 -12.09 18.29
N THR A 150 20.66 -12.44 17.13
CA THR A 150 22.07 -12.85 17.01
C THR A 150 23.00 -11.71 17.44
N LEU A 151 22.74 -10.49 16.99
CA LEU A 151 23.50 -9.31 17.40
C LEU A 151 23.32 -9.02 18.90
N ALA A 152 22.10 -9.13 19.42
CA ALA A 152 21.83 -8.93 20.84
C ALA A 152 22.56 -9.97 21.72
N ALA A 153 22.59 -11.23 21.30
CA ALA A 153 23.36 -12.28 21.97
C ALA A 153 24.86 -11.99 21.96
N ARG A 154 25.40 -11.55 20.81
CA ARG A 154 26.81 -11.14 20.70
C ARG A 154 27.14 -9.97 21.63
N ILE A 155 26.27 -8.96 21.70
CA ILE A 155 26.46 -7.81 22.60
C ILE A 155 26.48 -8.28 24.07
N LYS A 156 25.62 -9.23 24.46
CA LYS A 156 25.63 -9.79 25.82
C LYS A 156 26.94 -10.51 26.13
N LEU A 157 27.40 -11.39 25.23
CA LEU A 157 28.67 -12.10 25.41
C LEU A 157 29.86 -11.13 25.55
N GLN A 158 29.87 -10.04 24.80
CA GLN A 158 30.88 -8.98 24.96
C GLN A 158 30.78 -8.28 26.33
N GLN A 159 29.57 -8.03 26.84
CA GLN A 159 29.36 -7.47 28.18
C GLN A 159 29.87 -8.41 29.27
N ASP A 160 29.78 -9.71 29.06
CA ASP A 160 30.28 -10.75 29.96
C ASP A 160 31.81 -11.00 29.82
N GLY A 161 32.49 -10.21 28.97
CA GLY A 161 33.95 -10.25 28.80
C GLY A 161 34.47 -11.28 27.80
N VAL A 162 33.59 -11.93 27.02
CA VAL A 162 33.99 -12.86 25.95
C VAL A 162 34.50 -12.04 24.75
N PRO A 163 35.76 -12.26 24.33
CA PRO A 163 36.33 -11.51 23.22
C PRO A 163 35.76 -11.99 21.87
N ASN A 164 35.66 -11.09 20.89
CA ASN A 164 34.97 -11.32 19.62
C ASN A 164 35.52 -12.48 18.76
N ASN A 165 36.74 -12.92 19.00
CA ASN A 165 37.39 -14.02 18.29
C ASN A 165 36.86 -15.40 18.71
N GLU A 166 36.03 -15.50 19.75
CA GLU A 166 35.48 -16.75 20.27
C GLU A 166 33.96 -16.91 19.99
N ILE A 167 33.35 -15.95 19.29
CA ILE A 167 31.91 -15.91 19.00
C ILE A 167 31.69 -16.13 17.49
N GLU A 168 31.82 -17.38 17.03
CA GLU A 168 31.43 -17.84 15.67
C GLU A 168 30.07 -18.54 15.65
#